data_AF-A0A956GMI7-F1
#
_entry.id   AF-A0A956GMI7-F1
#
_cell.length_a   1.000
_cell.length_b   1.000
_cell.length_c   1.000
_cell.angle_alpha   90.00
_cell.angle_beta   90.00
_cell.angle_gamma   90.00
#
_symmetry.space_group_name_H-M   'P 1'
#
loop_
_entity.id
_entity.type
_entity.pdbx_description
1 polymer ?
#
loop_
_entity_poly.entity_id
_entity_poly.type
_entity_poly.pdbx_seq_one_letter_code
_entity_poly.pdbx_strand_id
1 'polypeptide(L)' 'MSGGGTAARVVENPFLVLGLAPTATRMEIEREAGKLLGMLELGLAAAATYATPLGPRPRTPELVRTAAATLRDPA' A
#
# COMPACT_ATOMS: atom_id res chain seq x y z
N MET A 1 22.38 -17.20 -4.42
CA MET A 1 21.37 -16.93 -5.47
C MET A 1 20.82 -15.52 -5.27
N SER A 2 21.46 -14.53 -5.87
CA SER A 2 21.05 -13.12 -5.76
C SER A 2 20.34 -12.71 -7.05
N GLY A 3 19.03 -12.48 -6.97
CA GLY A 3 18.22 -12.07 -8.13
C GLY A 3 16.84 -11.47 -7.81
N GLY A 4 16.51 -11.19 -6.54
CA GLY A 4 15.16 -10.75 -6.13
C GLY A 4 15.00 -9.27 -5.77
N GLY A 5 16.06 -8.47 -5.82
CA GLY A 5 16.13 -7.17 -5.11
C GLY A 5 15.31 -6.00 -5.67
N THR A 6 14.93 -6.05 -6.95
CA THR A 6 14.16 -4.97 -7.62
C THR A 6 12.67 -5.27 -7.67
N ALA A 7 12.29 -6.51 -7.98
CA ALA A 7 10.88 -6.91 -8.06
C ALA A 7 10.19 -6.83 -6.68
N ALA A 8 10.85 -7.26 -5.60
CA ALA A 8 10.31 -7.16 -4.25
C ALA A 8 10.07 -5.71 -3.82
N ARG A 9 11.00 -4.80 -4.13
CA ARG A 9 10.89 -3.37 -3.81
C ARG A 9 9.79 -2.63 -4.60
N VAL A 10 9.55 -3.04 -5.84
CA VAL A 10 8.45 -2.46 -6.65
C VAL A 10 7.09 -2.94 -6.12
N VAL A 11 7.00 -4.20 -5.71
CA VAL A 11 5.75 -4.79 -5.20
C VAL A 11 5.35 -4.15 -3.87
N GLU A 12 6.30 -3.85 -2.99
CA GLU A 12 6.03 -3.27 -1.66
C GLU A 12 6.08 -1.74 -1.65
N ASN A 13 5.96 -1.09 -2.81
CA ASN A 13 5.91 0.36 -2.88
C ASN A 13 4.71 0.88 -2.07
N PRO A 14 4.92 1.70 -1.02
CA PRO A 14 3.86 2.10 -0.12
C PRO A 14 2.78 2.99 -0.78
N PHE A 15 3.14 3.75 -1.82
CA PHE A 15 2.18 4.51 -2.61
C PHE A 15 1.25 3.59 -3.42
N LEU A 16 1.78 2.50 -3.99
CA LEU A 16 0.96 1.50 -4.70
C LEU A 16 0.02 0.76 -3.74
N VAL A 17 0.52 0.38 -2.56
CA VAL A 17 -0.30 -0.28 -1.53
C VAL A 17 -1.50 0.59 -1.14
N LEU A 18 -1.28 1.88 -0.90
CA LEU A 18 -2.35 2.83 -0.53
C LEU A 18 -3.15 3.34 -1.74
N GLY A 19 -2.71 3.11 -2.98
CA GLY A 19 -3.36 3.64 -4.17
C GLY A 19 -3.25 5.17 -4.29
N LEU A 20 -2.16 5.74 -3.79
CA LEU A 20 -1.90 7.18 -3.76
C LEU A 20 -0.81 7.58 -4.75
N ALA A 21 -0.82 8.86 -5.14
CA ALA A 21 0.28 9.45 -5.88
C ALA A 21 1.49 9.73 -4.95
N PRO A 22 2.74 9.74 -5.46
CA PRO A 22 3.93 10.12 -4.69
C PRO A 22 3.87 11.54 -4.09
N THR A 23 2.97 12.39 -4.58
CA THR A 23 2.74 13.76 -4.11
C THR A 23 1.68 13.86 -3.00
N ALA A 24 1.14 12.74 -2.53
CA ALA A 24 0.12 12.74 -1.49
C ALA A 24 0.64 13.36 -0.18
N THR A 25 -0.18 14.21 0.41
CA THR A 25 0.08 14.83 1.70
C THR A 25 -0.06 13.81 2.84
N ARG A 26 0.53 14.14 4.00
CA ARG A 26 0.39 13.34 5.22
C ARG A 26 -1.07 13.08 5.62
N MET A 27 -1.93 14.09 5.47
CA MET A 27 -3.36 13.97 5.76
C MET A 27 -4.06 13.01 4.79
N GLU A 28 -3.71 13.01 3.50
CA GLU A 28 -4.27 12.09 2.52
C GLU A 28 -3.84 10.65 2.80
N ILE A 29 -2.57 10.45 3.19
CA ILE A 29 -2.05 9.14 3.62
C ILE A 29 -2.85 8.59 4.80
N GLU A 30 -3.07 9.38 5.84
CA GLU A 30 -3.81 8.95 7.04
C GLU A 30 -5.27 8.64 6.73
N ARG A 31 -5.92 9.48 5.91
CA ARG A 31 -7.31 9.28 5.49
C ARG A 31 -7.48 8.00 4.67
N GLU A 32 -6.64 7.80 3.67
CA GLU A 32 -6.78 6.64 2.78
C GLU A 32 -6.43 5.34 3.50
N ALA A 33 -5.41 5.35 4.38
CA ALA A 33 -5.10 4.20 5.22
C ALA A 33 -6.27 3.79 6.12
N GLY A 34 -6.90 4.76 6.80
CA GLY A 34 -8.08 4.51 7.64
C GLY A 34 -9.26 3.93 6.85
N LYS A 35 -9.54 4.51 5.67
CA LYS A 35 -10.57 4.00 4.75
C LYS A 35 -10.29 2.56 4.33
N LEU A 36 -9.07 2.26 3.84
CA LEU A 36 -8.71 0.92 3.39
C LEU A 36 -8.80 -0.12 4.51
N LEU A 37 -8.37 0.24 5.72
CA LEU A 37 -8.47 -0.66 6.88
C LEU A 37 -9.93 -0.99 7.21
N GLY A 38 -10.82 -0.01 7.25
CA GLY A 38 -12.26 -0.24 7.46
C GLY A 38 -12.89 -1.09 6.35
N MET A 39 -12.50 -0.85 5.09
CA MET A 39 -12.98 -1.66 3.97
C MET A 39 -12.50 -3.12 4.04
N LEU A 40 -11.26 -3.35 4.46
CA LEU A 40 -10.69 -4.70 4.62
C LEU A 40 -11.33 -5.44 5.80
N GLU A 41 -11.59 -4.75 6.91
CA GLU A 41 -12.30 -5.31 8.07
C GLU A 41 -13.72 -5.75 7.69
N LEU A 42 -14.40 -4.98 6.84
CA LEU A 42 -15.73 -5.31 6.30
C LEU A 42 -15.70 -6.34 5.15
N GLY A 43 -14.51 -6.81 4.73
CA GLY A 43 -14.36 -7.79 3.65
C GLY A 43 -14.71 -7.26 2.25
N LEU A 44 -14.61 -5.95 2.01
CA LEU A 44 -14.97 -5.37 0.72
C LEU A 44 -13.92 -5.71 -0.36
N ALA A 45 -14.35 -6.44 -1.39
CA ALA A 45 -13.49 -6.91 -2.48
C ALA A 45 -12.71 -5.78 -3.18
N ALA A 46 -13.27 -4.57 -3.24
CA ALA A 46 -12.62 -3.39 -3.81
C ALA A 46 -11.31 -3.01 -3.09
N ALA A 47 -11.18 -3.33 -1.81
CA ALA A 47 -9.96 -3.09 -1.05
C ALA A 47 -8.99 -4.28 -1.07
N ALA A 48 -9.41 -5.47 -1.48
CA ALA A 48 -8.63 -6.71 -1.34
C ALA A 48 -7.40 -6.79 -2.25
N THR A 49 -7.32 -5.96 -3.31
CA THR A 49 -6.16 -5.93 -4.22
C THR A 49 -5.75 -4.51 -4.59
N TYR A 50 -4.47 -4.35 -4.95
CA TYR A 50 -3.91 -3.11 -5.50
C TYR A 50 -3.18 -3.37 -6.81
N ALA A 51 -3.19 -2.38 -7.70
CA ALA A 51 -2.51 -2.48 -8.98
C ALA A 51 -1.00 -2.26 -8.84
N THR A 52 -0.20 -3.02 -9.57
CA THR A 52 1.24 -2.79 -9.73
C THR A 52 1.63 -2.93 -11.20
N PRO A 53 2.80 -2.41 -11.62
CA PRO A 53 3.32 -2.64 -12.98
C PRO A 53 3.52 -4.11 -13.34
N LEU A 54 3.56 -5.01 -12.34
CA LEU A 54 3.73 -6.45 -12.49
C LEU A 54 2.40 -7.23 -12.34
N GLY A 55 1.27 -6.51 -12.31
CA GLY A 55 -0.08 -7.06 -12.12
C GLY A 55 -0.67 -6.79 -10.73
N PRO A 56 -1.96 -7.09 -10.52
CA PRO A 56 -2.62 -6.89 -9.23
C PRO A 56 -2.00 -7.75 -8.13
N ARG A 57 -1.98 -7.24 -6.90
CA ARG A 57 -1.43 -7.91 -5.71
C ARG A 57 -2.43 -7.88 -4.55
N PRO A 58 -2.42 -8.89 -3.66
CA PRO A 58 -3.26 -8.89 -2.48
C PRO A 58 -2.91 -7.72 -1.54
N ARG A 59 -3.92 -6.99 -1.07
CA ARG A 59 -3.78 -5.95 -0.05
C ARG A 59 -4.21 -6.53 1.29
N THR A 60 -3.30 -6.55 2.26
CA THR A 60 -3.60 -6.97 3.63
C THR A 60 -3.63 -5.77 4.57
N PRO A 61 -4.33 -5.86 5.72
CA PRO A 61 -4.29 -4.81 6.74
C PRO A 61 -2.86 -4.48 7.22
N GLU A 62 -1.99 -5.49 7.31
CA GLU A 62 -0.58 -5.34 7.69
C GLU A 62 0.17 -4.48 6.67
N LEU A 63 0.00 -4.75 5.38
CA LEU A 63 0.60 -3.97 4.30
C LEU A 63 0.15 -2.50 4.35
N VAL A 64 -1.14 -2.25 4.58
CA VAL A 64 -1.67 -0.88 4.70
C VAL A 64 -1.05 -0.14 5.89
N ARG A 65 -0.95 -0.80 7.05
CA ARG A 65 -0.32 -0.20 8.25
C ARG A 65 1.15 0.13 8.03
N THR A 66 1.92 -0.81 7.46
CA THR A 66 3.33 -0.60 7.16
C THR A 66 3.53 0.50 6.14
N ALA A 67 2.77 0.51 5.04
CA ALA A 67 2.85 1.53 4.01
C ALA A 67 2.57 2.94 4.56
N ALA A 68 1.52 3.09 5.36
CA ALA A 68 1.18 4.36 6.00
C ALA A 68 2.27 4.81 6.99
N ALA A 69 2.88 3.90 7.75
CA ALA A 69 3.98 4.22 8.64
C ALA A 69 5.22 4.70 7.86
N THR A 70 5.61 3.99 6.81
CA THR A 70 6.75 4.35 5.95
C THR A 70 6.61 5.73 5.32
N LEU A 71 5.40 6.13 4.90
CA LEU A 71 5.20 7.44 4.26
C LEU A 71 5.08 8.61 5.25
N ARG A 72 4.72 8.35 6.51
CA ARG A 72 4.65 9.40 7.54
C ARG A 72 6.01 9.78 8.09
N ASP A 73 6.95 8.84 8.08
CA ASP A 73 8.31 9.02 8.58
C ASP A 73 9.32 8.45 7.55
N PRO A 74 9.53 9.16 6.43
CA PRO A 74 10.54 8.77 5.45
C PRO A 74 11.92 9.07 6.03
N ALA A 75 12.70 8.01 6.30
CA ALA A 75 14.08 8.10 6.77
C ALA A 75 15.01 8.86 5.82
#